data_AF-A0A926BTS4-F1
#
_entry.id   AF-A0A926BTS4-F1
#
_cell.length_a   1.000
_cell.length_b   1.000
_cell.length_c   1.000
_cell.angle_alpha   90.00
_cell.angle_beta   90.00
_cell.angle_gamma   90.00
#
_symmetry.space_group_name_H-M   'P 1'
#
loop_
_entity.id
_entity.type
_entity.pdbx_description
1 polymer ?
#
loop_
_entity_poly.entity_id
_entity_poly.type
_entity_poly.pdbx_seq_one_letter_code
_entity_poly.pdbx_strand_id
1 'polypeptide(L)'
;MKRAVALLMYFALALPLYAQPATEARADVRVSTLLDELGLEYQIDDDADFRSIFNFDGEKRSQMVYVNSKTAQYDGIEMREVWSPALESDGALS
;
A
#
# COMPACT_ATOMS: atom_id res chain seq x y z
N MET A 1 14.76 -51.17 -9.10
CA MET A 1 15.72 -50.03 -9.09
C MET A 1 15.20 -48.80 -9.84
N LYS A 2 14.74 -48.90 -11.10
CA LYS A 2 14.25 -47.74 -11.88
C LYS A 2 13.00 -47.03 -11.27
N ARG A 3 12.11 -47.77 -10.60
CA ARG A 3 10.93 -47.22 -9.88
C ARG A 3 11.28 -46.55 -8.53
N ALA A 4 12.36 -47.00 -7.87
CA ALA A 4 12.82 -46.41 -6.62
C ALA A 4 13.55 -45.07 -6.85
N VAL A 5 14.25 -44.94 -7.99
CA VAL A 5 14.87 -43.69 -8.42
C VAL A 5 13.81 -42.65 -8.80
N ALA A 6 12.69 -43.06 -9.42
CA ALA A 6 11.59 -42.17 -9.77
C ALA A 6 10.87 -41.57 -8.55
N LEU A 7 10.74 -42.32 -7.46
CA LEU A 7 10.15 -41.83 -6.19
C LEU A 7 11.10 -40.88 -5.44
N LEU A 8 12.41 -41.07 -5.54
CA LEU A 8 13.41 -40.17 -4.95
C LEU A 8 13.51 -38.83 -5.70
N MET A 9 13.23 -38.81 -7.00
CA MET A 9 13.15 -37.55 -7.77
C MET A 9 11.87 -36.74 -7.49
N TYR A 10 10.78 -37.38 -7.05
CA TYR A 10 9.52 -36.67 -6.75
C TYR A 10 9.55 -35.93 -5.41
N PHE A 11 10.39 -36.37 -4.47
CA PHE A 11 10.54 -35.71 -3.15
C PHE A 11 11.47 -34.49 -3.20
N ALA A 12 12.34 -34.39 -4.21
CA ALA A 12 13.26 -33.26 -4.39
C ALA A 12 12.59 -31.99 -4.97
N LEU A 13 11.35 -32.08 -5.44
CA LEU A 13 10.61 -30.95 -6.01
C LEU A 13 9.67 -30.25 -5.01
N ALA A 14 9.63 -30.71 -3.76
CA ALA A 14 8.87 -30.08 -2.68
C ALA A 14 9.79 -29.18 -1.83
N LEU A 15 10.45 -28.20 -2.45
CA LEU A 15 11.04 -27.10 -1.69
C LEU A 15 9.87 -26.29 -1.10
N PRO A 16 9.75 -26.13 0.23
CA PRO A 16 8.81 -25.17 0.77
C PRO A 16 9.19 -23.80 0.21
N LEU A 17 8.28 -23.19 -0.54
CA LEU A 17 8.38 -21.77 -0.87
C LEU A 17 8.34 -21.03 0.48
N TYR A 18 9.51 -20.75 1.05
CA TYR A 18 9.58 -19.86 2.19
C TYR A 18 9.03 -18.52 1.72
N ALA A 19 7.97 -18.05 2.37
CA ALA A 19 7.51 -16.68 2.19
C ALA A 19 8.71 -15.77 2.46
N GLN A 20 9.18 -15.05 1.43
CA GLN A 20 10.22 -14.05 1.64
C GLN A 20 9.66 -13.04 2.65
N PRO A 21 10.44 -12.65 3.68
CA PRO A 21 10.01 -11.60 4.58
C PRO A 21 9.66 -10.38 3.74
N ALA A 22 8.43 -9.88 3.90
CA ALA A 22 8.02 -8.66 3.23
C ALA A 22 9.02 -7.56 3.64
N THR A 23 9.57 -6.87 2.66
CA THR A 23 10.34 -5.65 2.94
C THR A 23 9.41 -4.71 3.69
N GLU A 24 9.83 -4.26 4.87
CA GLU A 24 9.05 -3.31 5.66
C GLU A 24 8.71 -2.11 4.78
N ALA A 25 7.42 -1.77 4.73
CA ALA A 25 6.97 -0.60 4.00
C ALA A 25 7.60 0.64 4.64
N ARG A 26 8.12 1.54 3.81
CA ARG A 26 8.76 2.77 4.26
C ARG A 26 8.09 3.95 3.59
N ALA A 27 7.78 4.97 4.40
CA ALA A 27 7.21 6.20 3.92
C ALA A 27 8.16 6.89 2.93
N ASP A 28 7.63 7.33 1.79
CA ASP A 28 8.42 8.05 0.79
C ASP A 28 8.64 9.50 1.23
N VAL A 29 9.90 9.84 1.53
CA VAL A 29 10.33 11.18 1.96
C VAL A 29 9.91 12.28 0.99
N ARG A 30 9.79 11.98 -0.31
CA ARG A 30 9.35 12.97 -1.31
C ARG A 30 7.94 13.47 -1.02
N VAL A 31 7.08 12.60 -0.49
CA VAL A 31 5.69 12.98 -0.15
C VAL A 31 5.66 13.82 1.12
N SER A 32 6.33 13.40 2.20
CA SER A 32 6.39 14.19 3.44
C SER A 32 6.93 15.59 3.17
N THR A 33 8.01 15.72 2.39
CA THR A 33 8.58 17.02 2.05
C THR A 33 7.57 17.92 1.35
N LEU A 34 6.82 17.41 0.36
CA LEU A 34 5.81 18.19 -0.33
C LEU A 34 4.62 18.56 0.57
N LEU A 35 4.16 17.64 1.42
CA LEU A 35 3.08 17.92 2.36
C LEU A 35 3.49 18.98 3.39
N ASP A 36 4.72 18.88 3.93
CA ASP A 36 5.30 19.85 4.86
C ASP A 36 5.45 21.23 4.19
N GLU A 37 5.94 21.30 2.96
CA GLU A 37 6.07 22.55 2.18
C GLU A 37 4.72 23.21 1.92
N LEU A 38 3.67 22.41 1.72
CA LEU A 38 2.29 22.89 1.55
C LEU A 38 1.60 23.23 2.88
N GLY A 39 2.23 22.92 4.01
CA GLY A 39 1.62 23.11 5.34
C GLY A 39 0.42 22.21 5.59
N LEU A 40 0.36 21.05 4.95
CA LEU A 40 -0.73 20.08 5.09
C LEU A 40 -0.44 19.13 6.25
N GLU A 41 -1.42 18.99 7.14
CA GLU A 41 -1.33 18.00 8.21
C GLU A 41 -1.55 16.58 7.65
N TYR A 42 -0.73 15.63 8.12
CA TYR A 42 -0.85 14.23 7.75
C TYR A 42 -0.42 13.29 8.87
N GLN A 43 -0.83 12.04 8.75
CA GLN A 43 -0.36 10.91 9.53
C GLN A 43 0.16 9.83 8.57
N ILE A 44 1.17 9.08 8.99
CA ILE A 44 1.65 7.90 8.26
C ILE A 44 0.91 6.70 8.83
N ASP A 45 0.28 5.89 7.98
CA ASP A 45 -0.43 4.68 8.39
C ASP A 45 0.46 3.43 8.43
N ASP A 46 -0.14 2.28 8.76
CA ASP A 46 0.56 1.01 8.97
C ASP A 46 1.24 0.48 7.70
N ASP A 47 0.74 0.88 6.51
CA ASP A 47 1.32 0.54 5.21
C ASP A 47 2.35 1.57 4.74
N ALA A 48 2.68 2.53 5.61
CA ALA A 48 3.55 3.65 5.39
C ALA A 48 3.05 4.65 4.34
N ASP A 49 1.74 4.76 4.15
CA ASP A 49 1.10 5.73 3.28
C ASP A 49 0.66 6.97 4.07
N PHE A 50 0.45 8.09 3.37
CA PHE A 50 0.16 9.38 4.00
C PHE A 50 -1.33 9.66 3.99
N ARG A 51 -1.93 9.85 5.16
CA ARG A 51 -3.34 10.19 5.35
C ARG A 51 -3.49 11.64 5.78
N SER A 52 -4.31 12.40 5.06
CA SER A 52 -4.71 13.77 5.44
C SER A 52 -6.24 13.88 5.55
N ILE A 53 -6.70 14.68 6.52
CA ILE A 53 -8.13 15.00 6.71
C ILE A 53 -8.34 16.48 6.45
N PHE A 54 -9.15 16.79 5.45
CA PHE A 54 -9.56 18.13 5.11
C PHE A 54 -10.94 18.42 5.68
N ASN A 55 -11.05 19.45 6.52
CA ASN A 55 -12.32 19.92 7.04
C ASN A 55 -12.80 21.09 6.17
N PHE A 56 -14.05 21.06 5.72
CA PHE A 56 -14.64 22.15 4.95
C PHE A 56 -15.46 23.04 5.87
N ASP A 57 -14.86 24.15 6.30
CA ASP A 57 -15.50 25.09 7.23
C ASP A 57 -16.88 25.53 6.73
N GLY A 58 -17.87 25.49 7.62
CA GLY A 58 -19.26 25.82 7.30
C GLY A 58 -20.09 24.65 6.77
N GLU A 59 -19.46 23.52 6.42
CA GLU A 59 -20.12 22.27 6.08
C GLU A 59 -19.81 21.21 7.16
N LYS A 60 -20.77 20.35 7.51
CA LYS A 60 -20.49 19.17 8.38
C LYS A 60 -19.83 18.05 7.57
N ARG A 61 -18.82 18.41 6.76
CA ARG A 61 -18.17 17.51 5.82
C ARG A 61 -16.66 17.58 6.01
N SER A 62 -16.06 16.41 6.11
CA SER A 62 -14.62 16.21 5.96
C SER A 62 -14.36 15.33 4.73
N GLN A 63 -13.16 15.43 4.19
CA GLN A 63 -12.66 14.51 3.17
C GLN A 63 -11.32 13.94 3.62
N MET A 64 -11.21 12.62 3.60
CA MET A 64 -9.96 11.93 3.85
C MET A 64 -9.27 11.64 2.52
N VAL A 65 -7.95 11.84 2.46
CA VAL A 65 -7.12 11.59 1.29
C VAL A 65 -5.91 10.75 1.71
N TYR A 66 -5.57 9.77 0.88
CA TYR A 66 -4.37 8.95 1.00
C TYR A 66 -3.43 9.20 -0.18
N VAL A 67 -2.15 9.26 0.12
CA VAL A 67 -1.07 9.35 -0.86
C VAL A 67 -0.14 8.17 -0.63
N ASN A 68 -0.12 7.22 -1.56
CA ASN A 68 0.65 5.99 -1.38
C ASN A 68 2.16 6.29 -1.48
N SER A 69 2.96 5.68 -0.62
CA SER A 69 4.42 5.74 -0.70
C SER A 69 4.93 4.97 -1.91
N LYS A 70 4.35 3.79 -2.17
CA LYS A 70 4.68 2.96 -3.34
C LYS A 70 4.26 3.64 -4.64
N THR A 71 5.04 3.42 -5.68
CA THR A 71 4.77 3.89 -7.03
C THR A 71 4.69 2.70 -8.00
N ALA A 72 3.93 2.91 -9.08
CA ALA A 72 3.87 2.01 -10.22
C ALA A 72 4.69 2.60 -11.37
N GLN A 73 5.13 1.76 -12.30
CA GLN A 73 5.79 2.19 -13.53
C GLN A 73 4.94 1.82 -14.73
N TYR A 74 4.69 2.78 -15.61
CA TYR A 74 4.01 2.54 -16.88
C TYR A 74 4.63 3.39 -17.98
N ASP A 75 5.05 2.76 -19.08
CA ASP A 75 5.69 3.43 -20.22
C ASP A 75 6.84 4.39 -19.85
N GLY A 76 7.66 3.99 -18.87
CA GLY A 76 8.79 4.79 -18.38
C GLY A 76 8.40 5.95 -17.45
N ILE A 77 7.12 6.05 -17.08
CA ILE A 77 6.59 7.08 -16.17
C ILE A 77 6.31 6.45 -14.81
N GLU A 78 6.88 7.06 -13.77
CA GLU A 78 6.57 6.74 -12.38
C GLU A 78 5.20 7.35 -12.02
N MET A 79 4.27 6.52 -11.59
CA MET A 79 2.92 6.91 -11.19
C MET A 79 2.71 6.63 -9.71
N ARG A 80 2.05 7.55 -9.03
CA ARG A 80 1.63 7.41 -7.64
C ARG A 80 0.12 7.43 -7.56
N GLU A 81 -0.43 6.51 -6.80
CA GLU A 81 -1.86 6.52 -6.49
C GLU A 81 -2.15 7.52 -5.37
N VAL A 82 -3.17 8.35 -5.60
CA VAL A 82 -3.77 9.22 -4.61
C VAL A 82 -5.26 8.92 -4.66
N TRP A 83 -5.83 8.57 -3.51
CA TRP A 83 -7.22 8.15 -3.45
C TRP A 83 -7.91 8.73 -2.22
N SER A 84 -9.23 8.76 -2.28
CA SER A 84 -10.06 9.50 -1.36
C SER A 84 -11.38 8.74 -1.21
N PRO A 85 -11.60 8.03 -0.09
CA PRO A 85 -12.84 7.29 0.09
C PRO A 85 -14.03 8.26 0.15
N ALA A 86 -15.10 7.92 -0.56
CA ALA A 86 -16.28 8.77 -0.67
C ALA A 86 -17.26 8.60 0.51
N LEU A 87 -17.31 7.40 1.10
CA LEU A 87 -18.23 7.06 2.20
C LEU A 87 -17.55 6.04 3.11
N GLU A 88 -17.61 6.29 4.41
CA GLU A 88 -17.39 5.30 5.45
C GLU A 88 -18.75 4.95 6.06
N SER A 89 -19.06 3.66 6.17
CA SER A 89 -20.36 3.18 6.63
C SER A 89 -20.21 1.80 7.27
N ASP A 90 -21.04 1.50 8.28
CA ASP A 90 -21.11 0.19 8.94
C ASP A 90 -21.84 -0.89 8.08
N GLY A 91 -22.30 -0.53 6.88
CA GLY A 91 -23.10 -1.39 6.02
C GLY A 91 -23.24 -0.87 4.59
N ALA A 92 -24.12 -1.50 3.80
CA ALA A 92 -24.38 -1.05 2.43
C ALA A 92 -25.11 0.30 2.44
N LEU A 93 -24.36 1.39 2.29
CA LEU A 93 -24.85 2.77 2.16
C LEU A 93 -25.65 3.29 3.38
N SER A 94 -25.40 2.78 4.58
CA SER A 94 -26.07 3.21 5.84
C SER A 94 -25.44 4.46 6.45
#